data_AF-A0A191TIR8-F1
#
_entry.id   AF-A0A191TIR8-F1
#
_cell.length_a   1.000
_cell.length_b   1.000
_cell.length_c   1.000
_cell.angle_alpha   90.00
_cell.angle_beta   90.00
_cell.angle_gamma   90.00
#
_symmetry.space_group_name_H-M   'P 1'
#
loop_
_entity.id
_entity.type
_entity.pdbx_description
1 polymer ?
#
loop_
_entity_poly.entity_id
_entity_poly.type
_entity_poly.pdbx_seq_one_letter_code
_entity_poly.pdbx_strand_id
1 'polypeptide(L)'
;MIDSEKYKKMDLHDYNVQIEIVQMRYNFLNLSFEQAEKVLAFEDEKDFYTTKYALNVWEEQDLMYDYFKRALDKTQFEKLNRWYNQQEENYKKQLLEDDGKRIVWIHYYEELIETYQKQIIPKFIKKTFDSYISLPLFQEKIKIDYLKHEYKKYLESEKIHIFSAHFREYRTYAPNRLKEVLLIHKRKYISPNYLSFKHFMDEPTKAIADFLLKSLNYIDREHQTFFDSIKMEWESVVEKIKIKHIKEDVKGWTTVIKNSEQEIKEQNIMQVILFDKDFYNYQANPSFSI
;
A
#
# COMPACT_ATOMS: atom_id res chain seq x y z
N MET A 1 -30.46 15.76 10.51
CA MET A 1 -30.72 16.52 11.75
C MET A 1 -29.37 16.70 12.41
N ILE A 2 -28.92 17.95 12.54
CA ILE A 2 -27.66 18.26 13.24
C ILE A 2 -27.86 17.88 14.70
N ASP A 3 -26.95 17.10 15.26
CA ASP A 3 -27.05 16.58 16.62
C ASP A 3 -26.76 17.70 17.64
N SER A 4 -27.74 18.58 17.81
CA SER A 4 -27.73 19.70 18.76
C SER A 4 -27.54 19.26 20.23
N GLU A 5 -27.53 17.96 20.52
CA GLU A 5 -27.27 17.42 21.85
C GLU A 5 -25.78 17.32 22.19
N LYS A 6 -24.88 17.20 21.20
CA LYS A 6 -23.43 17.12 21.44
C LYS A 6 -22.89 18.41 22.08
N TYR A 7 -23.33 19.56 21.57
CA TYR A 7 -22.91 20.88 22.08
C TYR A 7 -23.67 21.34 23.33
N LYS A 8 -24.76 20.66 23.72
CA LYS A 8 -25.44 20.91 25.01
C LYS A 8 -24.66 20.40 26.23
N LYS A 9 -23.66 19.52 26.02
CA LYS A 9 -22.81 18.95 27.09
C LYS A 9 -21.40 19.56 27.16
N MET A 10 -21.05 20.44 26.22
CA MET A 10 -19.77 21.15 26.21
C MET A 10 -19.88 22.41 27.07
N ASP A 11 -18.79 22.80 27.75
CA ASP A 11 -18.76 24.10 28.42
C ASP A 11 -18.99 25.21 27.38
N LEU A 12 -19.79 26.22 27.74
CA LEU A 12 -20.14 27.33 26.87
C LEU A 12 -18.88 28.10 26.42
N HIS A 13 -17.86 28.11 27.27
CA HIS A 13 -16.55 28.69 26.94
C HIS A 13 -15.84 27.90 25.83
N ASP A 14 -15.73 26.58 25.98
CA ASP A 14 -15.10 25.71 24.98
C ASP A 14 -15.83 25.75 23.64
N TYR A 15 -17.17 25.86 23.67
CA TYR A 15 -17.98 26.00 22.48
C TYR A 15 -17.67 27.28 21.70
N ASN A 16 -17.65 28.42 22.37
CA ASN A 16 -17.33 29.70 21.73
C ASN A 16 -15.89 29.70 21.18
N VAL A 17 -14.94 29.09 21.89
CA VAL A 17 -13.55 28.95 21.41
C VAL A 17 -13.48 28.13 20.12
N GLN A 18 -14.23 27.04 19.99
CA GLN A 18 -14.28 26.26 18.75
C GLN A 18 -14.87 27.06 17.58
N ILE A 19 -15.91 27.85 17.83
CA ILE A 19 -16.49 28.75 16.82
C ILE A 19 -15.47 29.80 16.37
N GLU A 20 -14.75 30.42 17.29
CA GLU A 20 -13.68 31.38 16.96
C GLU A 20 -12.57 30.74 16.13
N ILE A 21 -12.17 29.50 16.46
CA ILE A 21 -11.18 28.75 15.68
C ILE A 21 -11.67 28.53 14.24
N VAL A 22 -12.92 28.15 14.05
CA VAL A 22 -13.53 27.99 12.72
C VAL A 22 -13.53 29.33 11.96
N GLN A 23 -13.95 30.41 12.60
CA GLN A 23 -13.94 31.75 12.00
C GLN A 23 -12.52 32.19 11.62
N MET A 24 -11.52 31.88 12.45
CA MET A 24 -10.10 32.17 12.15
C MET A 24 -9.59 31.35 10.95
N ARG A 25 -9.90 30.05 10.90
CA ARG A 25 -9.49 29.16 9.82
C ARG A 25 -10.06 29.59 8.47
N TYR A 26 -11.31 30.06 8.46
CA TYR A 26 -12.01 30.55 7.29
C TYR A 26 -12.17 32.08 7.26
N ASN A 27 -11.19 32.82 7.78
CA ASN A 27 -11.29 34.28 7.94
C ASN A 27 -11.65 35.03 6.65
N PHE A 28 -11.20 34.54 5.49
CA PHE A 28 -11.46 35.13 4.18
C PHE A 28 -12.95 35.12 3.79
N LEU A 29 -13.77 34.29 4.45
CA LEU A 29 -15.21 34.22 4.29
C LEU A 29 -15.97 35.17 5.22
N ASN A 30 -15.32 35.71 6.27
CA ASN A 30 -15.96 36.51 7.33
C ASN A 30 -17.26 35.85 7.84
N LEU A 31 -17.14 34.61 8.33
CA LEU A 31 -18.30 33.82 8.78
C LEU A 31 -18.99 34.49 9.98
N SER A 32 -20.31 34.59 9.93
CA SER A 32 -21.10 34.89 11.13
C SER A 32 -21.06 33.71 12.11
N PHE A 33 -21.46 33.95 13.37
CA PHE A 33 -21.50 32.89 14.39
C PHE A 33 -22.34 31.68 13.95
N GLU A 34 -23.55 31.91 13.43
CA GLU A 34 -24.46 30.86 12.96
C GLU A 34 -23.87 30.07 11.77
N GLN A 35 -23.12 30.74 10.88
CA GLN A 35 -22.46 30.07 9.77
C GLN A 35 -21.27 29.24 10.24
N ALA A 36 -20.49 29.76 11.19
CA ALA A 36 -19.38 29.05 11.79
C ALA A 36 -19.85 27.83 12.59
N GLU A 37 -21.00 27.90 13.28
CA GLU A 37 -21.63 26.76 13.94
C GLU A 37 -21.99 25.64 12.95
N LYS A 38 -22.56 25.99 11.79
CA LYS A 38 -22.86 25.00 10.73
C LYS A 38 -21.59 24.37 10.15
N VAL A 39 -20.51 25.13 10.02
CA VAL A 39 -19.21 24.63 9.57
C VAL A 39 -18.55 23.75 10.63
N LEU A 40 -18.65 24.11 11.92
CA LEU A 40 -18.15 23.30 13.02
C LEU A 40 -18.79 21.91 13.05
N ALA A 41 -20.11 21.84 12.82
CA ALA A 41 -20.81 20.57 12.71
C ALA A 41 -20.28 19.68 11.57
N PHE A 42 -19.86 20.28 10.44
CA PHE A 42 -19.19 19.57 9.36
C PHE A 42 -17.79 19.06 9.78
N GLU A 43 -16.97 19.90 10.43
CA GLU A 43 -15.63 19.49 10.87
C GLU A 43 -15.69 18.31 11.85
N ASP A 44 -16.68 18.33 12.75
CA ASP A 44 -16.93 17.26 13.70
C ASP A 44 -17.37 15.94 13.04
N GLU A 45 -18.18 16.01 11.98
CA GLU A 45 -18.60 14.84 11.21
C GLU A 45 -17.43 14.28 10.39
N LYS A 46 -16.58 15.16 9.86
CA LYS A 46 -15.35 14.78 9.16
C LYS A 46 -14.37 14.05 10.08
N ASP A 47 -14.21 14.49 11.31
CA ASP A 47 -13.26 13.88 12.25
C ASP A 47 -13.77 12.56 12.86
N PHE A 48 -15.04 12.20 12.62
CA PHE A 48 -15.63 10.93 13.07
C PHE A 48 -15.24 9.72 12.20
N TYR A 49 -14.65 9.93 11.02
CA TYR A 49 -14.37 8.81 10.11
C TYR A 49 -13.35 7.82 10.70
N THR A 50 -13.82 6.58 10.91
CA THR A 50 -12.93 5.44 11.24
C THR A 50 -12.01 5.12 10.06
N THR A 51 -10.87 4.47 10.31
CA THR A 51 -9.93 4.01 9.27
C THR A 51 -10.58 3.19 8.14
N LYS A 52 -11.76 2.60 8.39
CA LYS A 52 -12.53 1.83 7.39
C LYS A 52 -13.25 2.71 6.35
N TYR A 53 -13.61 3.94 6.70
CA TYR A 53 -14.42 4.84 5.86
C TYR A 53 -13.72 6.19 5.64
N ALA A 54 -12.38 6.20 5.64
CA ALA A 54 -11.62 7.40 5.37
C ALA A 54 -11.89 7.92 3.94
N LEU A 55 -12.23 9.20 3.86
CA LEU A 55 -12.35 9.93 2.60
C LEU A 55 -10.96 10.27 2.07
N ASN A 56 -10.82 10.34 0.75
CA ASN A 56 -9.63 10.91 0.13
C ASN A 56 -9.77 12.44 0.01
N VAL A 57 -8.70 13.11 -0.42
CA VAL A 57 -8.68 14.57 -0.59
C VAL A 57 -9.83 15.08 -1.47
N TRP A 58 -10.14 14.41 -2.59
CA TRP A 58 -11.22 14.81 -3.50
C TRP A 58 -12.62 14.62 -2.91
N GLU A 59 -12.83 13.55 -2.16
CA GLU A 59 -14.11 13.23 -1.53
C GLU A 59 -14.36 14.12 -0.31
N GLU A 60 -13.32 14.40 0.48
CA GLU A 60 -13.38 15.39 1.56
C GLU A 60 -13.75 16.76 1.00
N GLN A 61 -13.19 17.10 -0.16
CA GLN A 61 -13.46 18.33 -0.88
C GLN A 61 -14.91 18.40 -1.41
N ASP A 62 -15.40 17.35 -2.06
CA ASP A 62 -16.78 17.26 -2.55
C ASP A 62 -17.78 17.35 -1.39
N LEU A 63 -17.49 16.70 -0.26
CA LEU A 63 -18.28 16.77 0.96
C LEU A 63 -18.29 18.19 1.53
N MET A 64 -17.11 18.81 1.68
CA MET A 64 -17.00 20.20 2.16
C MET A 64 -17.83 21.14 1.28
N TYR A 65 -17.76 20.99 -0.05
CA TYR A 65 -18.52 21.81 -0.98
C TYR A 65 -20.03 21.72 -0.73
N ASP A 66 -20.56 20.51 -0.54
CA ASP A 66 -21.99 20.29 -0.29
C ASP A 66 -22.47 20.89 1.05
N TYR A 67 -21.65 20.82 2.10
CA TYR A 67 -21.96 21.45 3.39
C TYR A 67 -21.90 22.97 3.32
N PHE A 68 -20.83 23.52 2.73
CA PHE A 68 -20.62 24.97 2.68
C PHE A 68 -21.64 25.65 1.77
N LYS A 69 -22.14 24.98 0.72
CA LYS A 69 -23.23 25.49 -0.12
C LYS A 69 -24.52 25.75 0.67
N ARG A 70 -24.74 25.00 1.74
CA ARG A 70 -25.92 25.14 2.64
C ARG A 70 -25.69 26.16 3.75
N ALA A 71 -24.44 26.39 4.14
CA ALA A 71 -24.08 27.29 5.24
C ALA A 71 -23.82 28.74 4.79
N LEU A 72 -23.28 28.93 3.59
CA LEU A 72 -22.81 30.23 3.11
C LEU A 72 -23.82 30.96 2.23
N ASP A 73 -23.74 32.30 2.21
CA ASP A 73 -24.41 33.07 1.18
C ASP A 73 -23.69 32.94 -0.17
N LYS A 74 -24.33 33.44 -1.24
CA LYS A 74 -23.81 33.33 -2.60
C LYS A 74 -22.42 33.97 -2.77
N THR A 75 -22.17 35.14 -2.19
CA THR A 75 -20.92 35.87 -2.36
C THR A 75 -19.79 35.20 -1.57
N GLN A 76 -20.07 34.72 -0.36
CA GLN A 76 -19.13 33.91 0.43
C GLN A 76 -18.81 32.60 -0.29
N PHE A 77 -19.81 31.94 -0.86
CA PHE A 77 -19.62 30.69 -1.59
C PHE A 77 -18.77 30.89 -2.86
N GLU A 78 -18.93 32.01 -3.58
CA GLU A 78 -18.06 32.37 -4.71
C GLU A 78 -16.61 32.64 -4.28
N LYS A 79 -16.39 33.19 -3.08
CA LYS A 79 -15.03 33.33 -2.51
C LYS A 79 -14.43 31.96 -2.16
N LEU A 80 -15.22 31.09 -1.51
CA LEU A 80 -14.82 29.72 -1.21
C LEU A 80 -14.43 28.97 -2.48
N ASN A 81 -15.26 29.03 -3.53
CA ASN A 81 -15.00 28.34 -4.79
C ASN A 81 -13.69 28.80 -5.46
N ARG A 82 -13.38 30.10 -5.39
CA ARG A 82 -12.09 30.63 -5.90
C ARG A 82 -10.90 30.13 -5.09
N TRP A 83 -10.98 30.20 -3.77
CA TRP A 83 -9.94 29.66 -2.88
C TRP A 83 -9.75 28.16 -3.10
N TYR A 84 -10.86 27.43 -3.23
CA TYR A 84 -10.88 25.99 -3.47
C TYR A 84 -10.18 25.62 -4.78
N ASN A 85 -10.55 26.26 -5.88
CA ASN A 85 -9.91 26.02 -7.18
C ASN A 85 -8.39 26.28 -7.09
N GLN A 86 -7.97 27.28 -6.32
CA GLN A 86 -6.55 27.52 -6.08
C GLN A 86 -5.88 26.39 -5.28
N GLN A 87 -6.53 25.86 -4.24
CA GLN A 87 -6.01 24.73 -3.47
C GLN A 87 -5.92 23.46 -4.32
N GLU A 88 -6.93 23.19 -5.14
CA GLU A 88 -6.93 22.08 -6.08
C GLU A 88 -5.75 22.18 -7.06
N GLU A 89 -5.50 23.35 -7.65
CA GLU A 89 -4.36 23.56 -8.55
C GLU A 89 -3.01 23.42 -7.83
N ASN A 90 -2.90 23.88 -6.58
CA ASN A 90 -1.70 23.67 -5.77
C ASN A 90 -1.47 22.19 -5.47
N TYR A 91 -2.51 21.46 -5.11
CA TYR A 91 -2.43 20.02 -4.85
C TYR A 91 -2.03 19.25 -6.11
N LYS A 92 -2.61 19.57 -7.28
CA LYS A 92 -2.19 19.00 -8.56
C LYS A 92 -0.71 19.22 -8.85
N LYS A 93 -0.20 20.44 -8.64
CA LYS A 93 1.24 20.74 -8.81
C LYS A 93 2.09 19.90 -7.88
N GLN A 94 1.71 19.80 -6.61
CA GLN A 94 2.41 18.95 -5.64
C GLN A 94 2.43 17.48 -6.08
N LEU A 95 1.28 16.94 -6.55
CA LEU A 95 1.22 15.58 -7.07
C LEU A 95 2.19 15.35 -8.23
N LEU A 96 2.25 16.28 -9.18
CA LEU A 96 3.16 16.20 -10.33
C LEU A 96 4.63 16.30 -9.92
N GLU A 97 4.96 17.19 -8.98
CA GLU A 97 6.32 17.34 -8.44
C GLU A 97 6.79 16.08 -7.70
N ASP A 98 5.91 15.49 -6.87
CA ASP A 98 6.21 14.26 -6.16
C ASP A 98 6.25 13.05 -7.09
N ASP A 99 5.46 13.05 -8.16
CA ASP A 99 5.49 12.03 -9.21
C ASP A 99 6.83 12.03 -9.96
N GLY A 100 7.39 13.21 -10.25
CA GLY A 100 8.70 13.35 -10.89
C GLY A 100 9.84 12.69 -10.09
N LYS A 101 9.74 12.70 -8.75
CA LYS A 101 10.73 12.05 -7.86
C LYS A 101 10.66 10.51 -7.92
N ARG A 102 9.61 9.93 -8.50
CA ARG A 102 9.42 8.47 -8.57
C ARG A 102 10.26 7.78 -9.63
N ILE A 103 10.82 8.53 -10.59
CA ILE A 103 11.67 7.98 -11.66
C ILE A 103 12.84 7.15 -11.10
N VAL A 104 13.46 7.62 -10.02
CA VAL A 104 14.57 6.91 -9.36
C VAL A 104 14.12 5.55 -8.82
N TRP A 105 12.94 5.50 -8.20
CA TRP A 105 12.37 4.25 -7.69
C TRP A 105 11.93 3.30 -8.80
N ILE A 106 11.39 3.83 -9.90
CA ILE A 106 11.07 3.05 -11.10
C ILE A 106 12.32 2.35 -11.62
N HIS A 107 13.42 3.07 -11.83
CA HIS A 107 14.67 2.47 -12.31
C HIS A 107 15.27 1.46 -11.33
N TYR A 108 15.18 1.75 -10.03
CA TYR A 108 15.54 0.78 -8.99
C TYR A 108 14.76 -0.53 -9.12
N TYR A 109 13.43 -0.46 -9.23
CA TYR A 109 12.60 -1.66 -9.32
C TYR A 109 12.72 -2.37 -10.67
N GLU A 110 12.90 -1.65 -11.78
CA GLU A 110 13.18 -2.22 -13.09
C GLU A 110 14.47 -3.07 -13.06
N GLU A 111 15.59 -2.49 -12.58
CA GLU A 111 16.87 -3.21 -12.46
C GLU A 111 16.80 -4.36 -11.44
N LEU A 112 16.07 -4.16 -10.34
CA LEU A 112 15.85 -5.20 -9.34
C LEU A 112 15.12 -6.40 -9.96
N ILE A 113 14.00 -6.16 -10.66
CA ILE A 113 13.23 -7.20 -11.33
C ILE A 113 14.08 -7.92 -12.37
N GLU A 114 14.81 -7.18 -13.20
CA GLU A 114 15.71 -7.77 -14.20
C GLU A 114 16.76 -8.67 -13.56
N THR A 115 17.37 -8.21 -12.47
CA THR A 115 18.37 -8.97 -11.71
C THR A 115 17.75 -10.23 -11.12
N TYR A 116 16.54 -10.13 -10.58
CA TYR A 116 15.80 -11.29 -10.09
C TYR A 116 15.62 -12.34 -11.18
N GLN A 117 15.19 -11.91 -12.36
CA GLN A 117 14.89 -12.81 -13.48
C GLN A 117 16.13 -13.43 -14.12
N LYS A 118 17.19 -12.65 -14.32
CA LYS A 118 18.37 -13.06 -15.10
C LYS A 118 19.44 -13.74 -14.27
N GLN A 119 19.56 -13.40 -12.99
CA GLN A 119 20.66 -13.86 -12.14
C GLN A 119 20.18 -14.71 -10.97
N ILE A 120 19.23 -14.19 -10.19
CA ILE A 120 18.81 -14.80 -8.92
C ILE A 120 17.96 -16.05 -9.15
N ILE A 121 16.85 -15.96 -9.88
CA ILE A 121 15.94 -17.08 -10.14
C ILE A 121 16.66 -18.26 -10.81
N PRO A 122 17.45 -18.08 -11.88
CA PRO A 122 18.09 -19.22 -12.53
C PRO A 122 19.06 -19.95 -11.60
N LYS A 123 19.81 -19.21 -10.78
CA LYS A 123 20.68 -19.78 -9.74
C LYS A 123 19.88 -20.51 -8.67
N PHE A 124 18.73 -19.94 -8.26
CA PHE A 124 17.82 -20.57 -7.32
C PHE A 124 17.31 -21.90 -7.87
N ILE A 125 16.61 -21.89 -9.01
CA ILE A 125 16.02 -23.09 -9.61
C ILE A 125 17.07 -24.19 -9.78
N LYS A 126 18.24 -23.86 -10.35
CA LYS A 126 19.32 -24.82 -10.57
C LYS A 126 19.81 -25.46 -9.27
N LYS A 127 19.96 -24.70 -8.18
CA LYS A 127 20.47 -25.26 -6.92
C LYS A 127 19.38 -25.95 -6.10
N THR A 128 18.15 -25.41 -6.08
CA THR A 128 17.08 -25.86 -5.19
C THR A 128 16.36 -27.12 -5.71
N PHE A 129 16.18 -27.25 -7.04
CA PHE A 129 15.54 -28.44 -7.64
C PHE A 129 16.47 -29.66 -7.65
N ASP A 130 17.78 -29.45 -7.76
CA ASP A 130 18.74 -30.54 -7.95
C ASP A 130 19.06 -31.30 -6.65
N SER A 131 18.63 -30.84 -5.47
CA SER A 131 19.16 -31.43 -4.22
C SER A 131 18.24 -31.57 -2.99
N TYR A 132 17.15 -30.80 -2.83
CA TYR A 132 16.59 -30.66 -1.46
C TYR A 132 15.06 -30.62 -1.29
N ILE A 133 14.28 -30.43 -2.36
CA ILE A 133 12.87 -30.03 -2.22
C ILE A 133 11.88 -30.99 -2.91
N SER A 134 12.36 -31.91 -3.74
CA SER A 134 11.52 -32.68 -4.65
C SER A 134 10.72 -33.82 -4.00
N LEU A 135 11.12 -34.38 -2.86
CA LEU A 135 10.45 -35.57 -2.30
C LEU A 135 9.21 -35.25 -1.43
N PRO A 136 9.29 -34.39 -0.40
CA PRO A 136 8.12 -34.07 0.44
C PRO A 136 7.07 -33.22 -0.29
N LEU A 137 7.49 -32.27 -1.15
CA LEU A 137 6.55 -31.41 -1.88
C LEU A 137 5.75 -32.17 -2.94
N PHE A 138 6.31 -33.24 -3.53
CA PHE A 138 5.63 -34.00 -4.57
C PHE A 138 4.42 -34.78 -4.03
N GLN A 139 4.48 -35.21 -2.77
CA GLN A 139 3.36 -35.89 -2.10
C GLN A 139 2.20 -34.94 -1.79
N GLU A 140 2.50 -33.64 -1.63
CA GLU A 140 1.52 -32.61 -1.24
C GLU A 140 1.09 -31.70 -2.41
N LYS A 141 1.32 -32.16 -3.65
CA LYS A 141 1.10 -31.38 -4.87
C LYS A 141 -0.27 -30.69 -4.93
N ILE A 142 -1.35 -31.38 -4.57
CA ILE A 142 -2.71 -30.81 -4.60
C ILE A 142 -2.84 -29.61 -3.64
N LYS A 143 -2.25 -29.69 -2.44
CA LYS A 143 -2.28 -28.60 -1.46
C LYS A 143 -1.44 -27.41 -1.92
N ILE A 144 -0.30 -27.69 -2.55
CA ILE A 144 0.58 -26.66 -3.12
C ILE A 144 -0.12 -25.96 -4.29
N ASP A 145 -0.71 -26.71 -5.22
CA ASP A 145 -1.44 -26.16 -6.36
C ASP A 145 -2.63 -25.30 -5.91
N TYR A 146 -3.36 -25.75 -4.88
CA TYR A 146 -4.39 -24.95 -4.22
C TYR A 146 -3.82 -23.64 -3.65
N LEU A 147 -2.73 -23.71 -2.88
CA LEU A 147 -2.15 -22.53 -2.25
C LEU A 147 -1.61 -21.52 -3.28
N LYS A 148 -1.00 -22.00 -4.37
CA LYS A 148 -0.60 -21.16 -5.51
C LYS A 148 -1.80 -20.50 -6.18
N HIS A 149 -2.92 -21.21 -6.31
CA HIS A 149 -4.14 -20.64 -6.86
C HIS A 149 -4.70 -19.51 -5.98
N GLU A 150 -4.74 -19.71 -4.66
CA GLU A 150 -5.15 -18.67 -3.71
C GLU A 150 -4.17 -17.49 -3.70
N TYR A 151 -2.87 -17.74 -3.83
CA TYR A 151 -1.88 -16.68 -3.97
C TYR A 151 -2.09 -15.85 -5.25
N LYS A 152 -2.43 -16.51 -6.36
CA LYS A 152 -2.77 -15.82 -7.61
C LYS A 152 -3.99 -14.92 -7.45
N LYS A 153 -5.06 -15.39 -6.78
CA LYS A 153 -6.24 -14.56 -6.47
C LYS A 153 -5.87 -13.35 -5.62
N TYR A 154 -5.01 -13.55 -4.61
CA TYR A 154 -4.46 -12.45 -3.80
C TYR A 154 -3.75 -11.41 -4.66
N LEU A 155 -2.85 -11.84 -5.56
CA LEU A 155 -2.14 -10.92 -6.46
C LEU A 155 -3.09 -10.17 -7.40
N GLU A 156 -4.11 -10.83 -7.94
CA GLU A 156 -5.12 -10.22 -8.80
C GLU A 156 -5.98 -9.18 -8.04
N SER A 157 -6.43 -9.54 -6.83
CA SER A 157 -7.16 -8.64 -5.95
C SER A 157 -6.32 -7.41 -5.57
N GLU A 158 -5.04 -7.61 -5.25
CA GLU A 158 -4.13 -6.52 -4.95
C GLU A 158 -3.93 -5.59 -6.16
N LYS A 159 -3.83 -6.14 -7.37
CA LYS A 159 -3.71 -5.34 -8.62
C LYS A 159 -4.93 -4.44 -8.81
N ILE A 160 -6.13 -4.98 -8.60
CA ILE A 160 -7.39 -4.21 -8.70
C ILE A 160 -7.40 -3.09 -7.65
N HIS A 161 -6.99 -3.40 -6.41
CA HIS A 161 -6.89 -2.41 -5.36
C HIS A 161 -5.90 -1.29 -5.70
N ILE A 162 -4.72 -1.62 -6.26
CA ILE A 162 -3.73 -0.64 -6.71
C ILE A 162 -4.34 0.35 -7.71
N PHE A 163 -5.05 -0.14 -8.74
CA PHE A 163 -5.70 0.74 -9.71
C PHE A 163 -6.81 1.57 -9.08
N SER A 164 -7.69 0.95 -8.31
CA SER A 164 -8.81 1.64 -7.67
C SER A 164 -8.32 2.73 -6.73
N ALA A 165 -7.35 2.43 -5.86
CA ALA A 165 -6.75 3.41 -4.95
C ALA A 165 -6.04 4.51 -5.74
N HIS A 166 -5.31 4.17 -6.80
CA HIS A 166 -4.61 5.15 -7.61
C HIS A 166 -5.55 6.16 -8.27
N PHE A 167 -6.57 5.70 -8.98
CA PHE A 167 -7.50 6.60 -9.66
C PHE A 167 -8.38 7.37 -8.68
N ARG A 168 -8.66 6.78 -7.50
CA ARG A 168 -9.36 7.45 -6.40
C ARG A 168 -8.52 8.58 -5.82
N GLU A 169 -7.25 8.35 -5.49
CA GLU A 169 -6.40 9.32 -4.77
C GLU A 169 -5.65 10.30 -5.68
N TYR A 170 -5.14 9.83 -6.82
CA TYR A 170 -4.22 10.58 -7.68
C TYR A 170 -4.82 10.93 -9.05
N ARG A 171 -5.99 10.35 -9.38
CA ARG A 171 -6.66 10.50 -10.67
C ARG A 171 -5.69 10.19 -11.81
N THR A 172 -5.28 11.20 -12.58
CA THR A 172 -4.32 11.09 -13.70
C THR A 172 -3.02 11.83 -13.45
N TYR A 173 -2.81 12.38 -12.25
CA TYR A 173 -1.72 13.33 -11.95
C TYR A 173 -0.44 12.68 -11.43
N ALA A 174 -0.44 11.37 -11.13
CA ALA A 174 0.75 10.67 -10.64
C ALA A 174 1.06 9.35 -11.38
N PRO A 175 1.23 9.37 -12.71
CA PRO A 175 1.44 8.15 -13.50
C PRO A 175 2.71 7.38 -13.11
N ASN A 176 3.80 8.05 -12.70
CA ASN A 176 5.02 7.36 -12.28
C ASN A 176 4.83 6.64 -10.94
N ARG A 177 4.03 7.19 -10.01
CA ARG A 177 3.64 6.50 -8.78
C ARG A 177 2.88 5.22 -9.10
N LEU A 178 1.93 5.25 -10.04
CA LEU A 178 1.24 4.02 -10.47
C LEU A 178 2.23 3.00 -11.03
N LYS A 179 3.14 3.44 -11.90
CA LYS A 179 4.19 2.58 -12.47
C LYS A 179 5.08 1.97 -11.38
N GLU A 180 5.54 2.76 -10.41
CA GLU A 180 6.33 2.30 -9.26
C GLU A 180 5.60 1.20 -8.49
N VAL A 181 4.34 1.44 -8.10
CA VAL A 181 3.55 0.49 -7.32
C VAL A 181 3.28 -0.79 -8.11
N LEU A 182 3.02 -0.68 -9.42
CA LEU A 182 2.86 -1.83 -10.31
C LEU A 182 4.17 -2.63 -10.47
N LEU A 183 5.34 -2.00 -10.45
CA LEU A 183 6.62 -2.70 -10.44
C LEU A 183 6.84 -3.45 -9.11
N ILE A 184 6.52 -2.81 -7.97
CA ILE A 184 6.56 -3.47 -6.65
C ILE A 184 5.65 -4.69 -6.64
N HIS A 185 4.43 -4.56 -7.16
CA HIS A 185 3.48 -5.65 -7.31
C HIS A 185 4.00 -6.76 -8.24
N LYS A 186 4.55 -6.39 -9.40
CA LYS A 186 5.18 -7.33 -10.35
C LYS A 186 6.31 -8.13 -9.72
N ARG A 187 7.09 -7.54 -8.80
CA ARG A 187 8.12 -8.26 -8.06
C ARG A 187 7.54 -9.41 -7.22
N LYS A 188 6.31 -9.30 -6.70
CA LYS A 188 5.67 -10.36 -5.89
C LYS A 188 5.38 -11.64 -6.68
N TYR A 189 5.24 -11.56 -8.01
CA TYR A 189 5.14 -12.72 -8.89
C TYR A 189 6.45 -13.52 -8.99
N ILE A 190 7.57 -12.83 -8.77
CA ILE A 190 8.92 -13.40 -8.83
C ILE A 190 9.37 -13.87 -7.45
N SER A 191 9.12 -13.04 -6.44
CA SER A 191 9.52 -13.27 -5.06
C SER A 191 8.28 -13.15 -4.18
N PRO A 192 7.58 -14.28 -3.94
CA PRO A 192 6.33 -14.27 -3.18
C PRO A 192 6.49 -13.64 -1.80
N ASN A 193 5.57 -12.75 -1.44
CA ASN A 193 5.47 -12.18 -0.10
C ASN A 193 4.40 -12.92 0.71
N TYR A 194 4.84 -13.96 1.42
CA TYR A 194 3.96 -14.81 2.22
C TYR A 194 3.38 -14.06 3.42
N LEU A 195 4.16 -13.21 4.09
CA LEU A 195 3.66 -12.47 5.26
C LEU A 195 2.46 -11.59 4.92
N SER A 196 2.51 -10.87 3.79
CA SER A 196 1.36 -10.10 3.32
C SER A 196 0.20 -11.00 2.90
N PHE A 197 0.46 -12.14 2.25
CA PHE A 197 -0.58 -13.09 1.84
C PHE A 197 -1.27 -13.75 3.04
N LYS A 198 -0.54 -14.05 4.11
CA LYS A 198 -1.05 -14.66 5.36
C LYS A 198 -2.20 -13.86 5.96
N HIS A 199 -2.16 -12.54 5.85
CA HIS A 199 -3.25 -11.66 6.31
C HIS A 199 -4.49 -11.67 5.40
N PHE A 200 -4.36 -12.11 4.15
CA PHE A 200 -5.47 -12.21 3.19
C PHE A 200 -6.17 -13.57 3.22
N MET A 201 -5.49 -14.62 3.69
CA MET A 201 -6.02 -15.98 3.70
C MET A 201 -7.31 -16.10 4.50
N ASP A 202 -8.25 -16.89 3.99
CA ASP A 202 -9.36 -17.43 4.78
C ASP A 202 -8.89 -18.59 5.67
N GLU A 203 -9.74 -19.04 6.58
CA GLU A 203 -9.39 -20.11 7.54
C GLU A 203 -8.98 -21.44 6.86
N PRO A 204 -9.66 -21.92 5.79
CA PRO A 204 -9.21 -23.10 5.05
C PRO A 204 -7.82 -22.94 4.44
N THR A 205 -7.52 -21.78 3.83
CA THR A 205 -6.23 -21.52 3.19
C THR A 205 -5.12 -21.43 4.24
N LYS A 206 -5.37 -20.79 5.39
CA LYS A 206 -4.45 -20.79 6.53
C LYS A 206 -4.15 -22.20 7.03
N ALA A 207 -5.17 -23.04 7.19
CA ALA A 207 -4.98 -24.41 7.65
C ALA A 207 -4.08 -25.24 6.72
N ILE A 208 -4.23 -25.05 5.39
CA ILE A 208 -3.36 -25.68 4.39
C ILE A 208 -1.95 -25.14 4.48
N ALA A 209 -1.78 -23.82 4.59
CA ALA A 209 -0.47 -23.19 4.73
C ALA A 209 0.26 -23.68 5.99
N ASP A 210 -0.43 -23.73 7.13
CA ASP A 210 0.11 -24.22 8.40
C ASP A 210 0.48 -25.71 8.33
N PHE A 211 -0.34 -26.53 7.66
CA PHE A 211 -0.01 -27.93 7.42
C PHE A 211 1.29 -28.06 6.63
N LEU A 212 1.43 -27.32 5.52
CA LEU A 212 2.64 -27.37 4.70
C LEU A 212 3.87 -26.85 5.47
N LEU A 213 3.74 -25.77 6.23
CA LEU A 213 4.80 -25.27 7.12
C LEU A 213 5.25 -26.32 8.13
N LYS A 214 4.31 -27.04 8.76
CA LYS A 214 4.60 -28.11 9.72
C LYS A 214 5.30 -29.29 9.05
N SER A 215 4.80 -29.73 7.90
CA SER A 215 5.39 -30.83 7.12
C SER A 215 6.81 -30.52 6.65
N LEU A 216 7.12 -29.24 6.43
CA LEU A 216 8.43 -28.75 6.02
C LEU A 216 9.26 -28.17 7.17
N ASN A 217 8.75 -28.21 8.40
CA ASN A 217 9.49 -27.70 9.56
C ASN A 217 10.72 -28.58 9.89
N TYR A 218 10.74 -29.80 9.33
CA TYR A 218 11.84 -30.78 9.34
C TYR A 218 12.84 -30.59 8.17
N ILE A 219 12.93 -29.39 7.61
CA ILE A 219 14.03 -29.01 6.73
C ILE A 219 15.35 -29.11 7.52
N ASP A 220 16.25 -30.01 7.11
CA ASP A 220 17.51 -30.30 7.80
C ASP A 220 18.41 -29.05 7.92
N ARG A 221 19.31 -28.99 8.90
CA ARG A 221 20.24 -27.85 9.13
C ARG A 221 21.03 -27.46 7.87
N GLU A 222 21.34 -28.44 7.02
CA GLU A 222 22.02 -28.21 5.74
C GLU A 222 21.19 -27.33 4.78
N HIS A 223 19.87 -27.45 4.80
CA HIS A 223 18.97 -26.66 3.97
C HIS A 223 18.78 -25.24 4.50
N GLN A 224 18.76 -25.06 5.83
CA GLN A 224 18.74 -23.73 6.41
C GLN A 224 20.00 -22.94 6.04
N THR A 225 21.16 -23.61 6.10
CA THR A 225 22.44 -23.06 5.64
C THR A 225 22.42 -22.69 4.16
N PHE A 226 21.75 -23.50 3.33
CA PHE A 226 21.52 -23.19 1.92
C PHE A 226 20.71 -21.90 1.74
N PHE A 227 19.55 -21.78 2.39
CA PHE A 227 18.73 -20.56 2.32
C PHE A 227 19.46 -19.32 2.83
N ASP A 228 20.21 -19.45 3.92
CA ASP A 228 21.00 -18.35 4.48
C ASP A 228 22.10 -17.90 3.51
N SER A 229 22.80 -18.85 2.86
CA SER A 229 23.85 -18.52 1.87
C SER A 229 23.29 -17.81 0.63
N ILE A 230 22.13 -18.25 0.15
CA ILE A 230 21.43 -17.63 -0.97
C ILE A 230 20.92 -16.26 -0.59
N LYS A 231 20.32 -16.14 0.59
CA LYS A 231 19.82 -14.88 1.13
C LYS A 231 20.93 -13.84 1.25
N MET A 232 22.08 -14.20 1.81
CA MET A 232 23.24 -13.29 1.90
C MET A 232 23.74 -12.84 0.52
N GLU A 233 23.86 -13.76 -0.45
CA GLU A 233 24.26 -13.42 -1.82
C GLU A 233 23.25 -12.43 -2.44
N TRP A 234 21.96 -12.67 -2.26
CA TRP A 234 20.91 -11.84 -2.84
C TRP A 234 20.81 -10.48 -2.16
N GLU A 235 20.85 -10.43 -0.83
CA GLU A 235 20.83 -9.19 -0.06
C GLU A 235 21.99 -8.28 -0.48
N SER A 236 23.20 -8.83 -0.70
CA SER A 236 24.33 -8.06 -1.20
C SER A 236 24.08 -7.45 -2.59
N VAL A 237 23.45 -8.20 -3.50
CA VAL A 237 23.12 -7.71 -4.84
C VAL A 237 22.02 -6.64 -4.77
N VAL A 238 20.96 -6.89 -3.99
CA VAL A 238 19.87 -5.93 -3.79
C VAL A 238 20.37 -4.63 -3.17
N GLU A 239 21.26 -4.71 -2.17
CA GLU A 239 21.82 -3.53 -1.52
C GLU A 239 22.70 -2.72 -2.49
N LYS A 240 23.48 -3.38 -3.36
CA LYS A 240 24.24 -2.67 -4.41
C LYS A 240 23.34 -1.91 -5.37
N ILE A 241 22.23 -2.51 -5.81
CA ILE A 241 21.25 -1.85 -6.69
C ILE A 241 20.59 -0.67 -5.94
N LYS A 242 20.30 -0.85 -4.66
CA LYS A 242 19.72 0.21 -3.81
C LYS A 242 20.68 1.38 -3.66
N ILE A 243 21.94 1.14 -3.32
CA ILE A 243 22.98 2.18 -3.21
C ILE A 243 23.13 2.92 -4.55
N LYS A 244 23.15 2.19 -5.67
CA LYS A 244 23.28 2.75 -7.02
C LYS A 244 22.19 3.78 -7.35
N HIS A 245 20.93 3.51 -6.98
CA HIS A 245 19.79 4.35 -7.37
C HIS A 245 19.36 5.33 -6.27
N ILE A 246 19.24 4.86 -5.03
CA ILE A 246 18.56 5.58 -3.95
C ILE A 246 19.55 6.40 -3.10
N LYS A 247 20.87 6.12 -3.21
CA LYS A 247 21.95 6.65 -2.35
C LYS A 247 21.71 6.32 -0.86
N GLU A 248 22.77 6.33 -0.04
CA GLU A 248 22.75 5.79 1.33
C GLU A 248 21.84 6.53 2.34
N ASP A 249 21.23 7.67 1.99
CA ASP A 249 20.67 8.58 2.99
C ASP A 249 19.22 9.00 2.68
N VAL A 250 18.30 8.02 2.69
CA VAL A 250 16.88 8.33 2.94
C VAL A 250 16.73 8.51 4.46
N LYS A 251 17.15 9.67 4.97
CA LYS A 251 16.93 10.09 6.36
C LYS A 251 15.45 10.40 6.58
N GLY A 252 14.66 9.35 6.72
CA GLY A 252 13.29 9.41 7.25
C GLY A 252 13.23 8.74 8.62
N TRP A 253 12.25 9.13 9.44
CA TRP A 253 11.83 8.32 10.59
C TRP A 253 11.12 7.07 10.06
N THR A 254 11.87 6.05 9.67
CA THR A 254 11.33 4.72 9.35
C THR A 254 11.55 3.81 10.54
N THR A 255 10.48 3.49 11.26
CA THR A 255 10.47 2.36 12.19
C THR A 255 10.56 1.09 11.36
N VAL A 256 11.73 0.48 11.29
CA VAL A 256 11.88 -0.85 10.69
C VAL A 256 11.27 -1.85 11.65
N ILE A 257 10.05 -2.32 11.34
CA ILE A 257 9.45 -3.45 12.05
C ILE A 257 10.31 -4.67 11.71
N LYS A 258 11.03 -5.18 12.72
CA LYS A 258 11.80 -6.42 12.57
C LYS A 258 10.84 -7.59 12.69
N ASN A 259 10.74 -8.39 11.63
CA ASN A 259 10.06 -9.69 11.68
C ASN A 259 10.77 -10.59 12.70
N SER A 260 10.00 -11.41 13.39
CA SER A 260 10.53 -12.48 14.24
C SER A 260 11.29 -13.53 13.43
N GLU A 261 12.18 -14.28 14.07
CA GLU A 261 12.90 -15.38 13.42
C GLU A 261 11.94 -16.43 12.83
N GLN A 262 10.82 -16.67 13.52
CA GLN A 262 9.78 -17.58 13.07
C GLN A 262 9.10 -17.06 11.78
N GLU A 263 8.75 -15.79 11.71
CA GLU A 263 8.17 -15.19 10.50
C GLU A 263 9.14 -15.21 9.32
N ILE A 264 10.43 -14.98 9.58
CA ILE A 264 11.48 -15.08 8.55
C ILE A 264 11.57 -16.53 8.04
N LYS A 265 11.53 -17.51 8.94
CA LYS A 265 11.54 -18.93 8.57
C LYS A 265 10.32 -19.30 7.72
N GLU A 266 9.12 -18.91 8.15
CA GLU A 266 7.88 -19.15 7.41
C GLU A 266 7.93 -18.51 6.01
N GLN A 267 8.37 -17.26 5.92
CA GLN A 267 8.54 -16.55 4.67
C GLN A 267 9.49 -17.29 3.72
N ASN A 268 10.64 -17.76 4.20
CA ASN A 268 11.62 -18.48 3.37
C ASN A 268 11.06 -19.79 2.81
N ILE A 269 10.39 -20.58 3.65
CA ILE A 269 9.77 -21.86 3.24
C ILE A 269 8.68 -21.59 2.20
N MET A 270 7.78 -20.65 2.50
CA MET A 270 6.66 -20.34 1.63
C MET A 270 7.07 -19.66 0.33
N GLN A 271 8.17 -18.90 0.33
CA GLN A 271 8.73 -18.35 -0.89
C GLN A 271 9.06 -19.45 -1.89
N VAL A 272 9.55 -20.61 -1.44
CA VAL A 272 9.81 -21.75 -2.32
C VAL A 272 8.53 -22.41 -2.81
N ILE A 273 7.59 -22.69 -1.90
CA ILE A 273 6.33 -23.38 -2.24
C ILE A 273 5.54 -22.57 -3.26
N LEU A 274 5.47 -21.26 -3.03
CA LEU A 274 4.74 -20.32 -3.86
C LEU A 274 5.55 -19.88 -5.09
N PHE A 275 6.83 -20.24 -5.22
CA PHE A 275 7.64 -19.86 -6.37
C PHE A 275 7.14 -20.57 -7.63
N ASP A 276 6.46 -19.82 -8.51
CA ASP A 276 6.00 -20.34 -9.79
C ASP A 276 5.70 -19.20 -10.78
N LYS A 277 6.76 -18.60 -11.32
CA LYS A 277 6.65 -17.44 -12.22
C LYS A 277 5.76 -17.72 -13.44
N ASP A 278 5.74 -18.95 -13.94
CA ASP A 278 5.04 -19.33 -15.17
C ASP A 278 3.55 -19.55 -14.88
N PHE A 279 3.22 -20.17 -13.74
CA PHE A 279 1.84 -20.30 -13.26
C PHE A 279 1.14 -18.95 -13.03
N TYR A 280 1.90 -17.93 -12.60
CA TYR A 280 1.35 -16.59 -12.40
C TYR A 280 1.33 -15.72 -13.66
N ASN A 281 1.57 -16.28 -14.85
CA ASN A 281 1.54 -15.55 -16.13
C ASN A 281 2.44 -14.31 -16.14
N TYR A 282 3.63 -14.40 -15.54
CA TYR A 282 4.54 -13.27 -15.36
C TYR A 282 4.84 -12.50 -16.67
N GLN A 283 4.97 -13.21 -17.80
CA GLN A 283 5.26 -12.61 -19.12
C GLN A 283 4.02 -12.19 -19.91
N ALA A 284 2.86 -12.80 -19.66
CA ALA A 284 1.63 -12.61 -20.44
C ALA A 284 0.78 -11.41 -19.97
N ASN A 285 1.32 -10.54 -19.13
CA ASN A 285 0.70 -9.26 -18.77
C ASN A 285 1.38 -8.10 -19.52
N PRO A 286 1.07 -7.88 -20.82
CA PRO A 286 1.48 -6.68 -21.56
C PRO A 286 0.85 -5.40 -20.99
N SER A 287 -0.08 -5.50 -20.02
CA SER A 287 -0.71 -4.38 -19.32
C SER A 287 0.23 -3.53 -18.45
N PHE A 288 1.52 -3.85 -18.39
CA PHE A 288 2.53 -3.00 -17.74
C PHE A 288 3.19 -2.02 -18.72
N SER A 289 2.76 -2.02 -19.99
CA SER A 289 3.05 -0.98 -20.98
C SER A 289 2.07 0.17 -20.73
N ILE A 290 2.43 1.12 -19.86
CA ILE A 290 1.83 2.46 -19.87
C ILE A 290 2.69 3.30 -20.80
#